data_AF-A0ABD1EV07-F1
#
_entry.id   AF-A0ABD1EV07-F1
#
_cell.length_a   1.000
_cell.length_b   1.000
_cell.length_c   1.000
_cell.angle_alpha   90.00
_cell.angle_beta   90.00
_cell.angle_gamma   90.00
#
_symmetry.space_group_name_H-M   'P 1'
#
loop_
_entity.id
_entity.type
_entity.pdbx_description
1 polymer ?
#
loop_
_entity_poly.entity_id
_entity_poly.type
_entity_poly.pdbx_seq_one_letter_code
_entity_poly.pdbx_strand_id
1 'polypeptide(L)'
;MKFEKMLRAQSDEIEEQFILRLPIVESEKIRGLLRDKPEKLKRTLKIDLDPLKCEGTVIVGRKSLPAYLKKFPTIIESYKTNIANDKTNLYKTADISYILECFEHPVKKVKKEFIHGYTPPLKNVKKNRFRKTLVNPEETETTEMITKELYYLLSTDLDAVTTRFEILYENDNDENRPNNLQTEMHLFGQFLSSDSDVEIDIVD
;
A
#
# COMPACT_ATOMS: atom_id res chain seq x y z
N MET A 1 -18.93 3.27 -43.29
CA MET A 1 -19.44 2.82 -41.97
C MET A 1 -18.90 1.46 -41.49
N LYS A 2 -17.70 1.01 -41.95
CA LYS A 2 -17.09 -0.27 -41.49
C LYS A 2 -15.65 -0.16 -40.98
N PHE A 3 -15.03 1.03 -41.00
CA PHE A 3 -13.65 1.22 -40.54
C PHE A 3 -13.51 1.77 -39.11
N GLU A 4 -14.54 2.40 -38.55
CA GLU A 4 -14.48 2.94 -37.16
C GLU A 4 -14.73 1.90 -36.07
N LYS A 5 -15.16 0.68 -36.41
CA LYS A 5 -15.48 -0.37 -35.40
C LYS A 5 -14.31 -1.33 -35.09
N MET A 6 -13.16 -1.18 -35.74
CA MET A 6 -11.99 -2.06 -35.51
C MET A 6 -10.94 -1.46 -34.55
N LEU A 7 -11.22 -0.29 -33.98
CA LEU A 7 -10.45 0.34 -32.89
C LEU A 7 -11.27 0.32 -31.58
N ARG A 8 -12.05 -0.74 -31.36
CA ARG A 8 -12.49 -1.04 -29.99
C ARG A 8 -11.25 -1.51 -29.24
N ALA A 9 -10.68 -0.58 -28.48
CA ALA A 9 -9.67 -0.79 -27.48
C ALA A 9 -9.84 -2.18 -26.86
N GLN A 10 -8.87 -3.08 -27.09
CA GLN A 10 -8.47 -3.94 -26.00
C GLN A 10 -8.28 -2.99 -24.82
N SER A 11 -8.98 -3.21 -23.71
CA SER A 11 -8.64 -2.52 -22.48
C SER A 11 -7.15 -2.71 -22.29
N ASP A 12 -6.36 -1.65 -22.46
CA ASP A 12 -4.91 -1.71 -22.32
C ASP A 12 -4.63 -2.02 -20.84
N GLU A 13 -4.48 -3.31 -20.54
CA GLU A 13 -4.13 -3.76 -19.20
C GLU A 13 -2.69 -3.30 -18.96
N ILE A 14 -2.50 -2.49 -17.92
CA ILE A 14 -1.20 -1.91 -17.60
C ILE A 14 -0.28 -3.04 -17.14
N GLU A 15 0.91 -3.11 -17.74
CA GLU A 15 1.90 -4.11 -17.37
C GLU A 15 2.41 -3.85 -15.95
N GLU A 16 2.18 -4.80 -15.04
CA GLU A 16 2.73 -4.76 -13.68
C GLU A 16 4.06 -5.49 -13.59
N GLN A 17 5.05 -4.85 -12.97
CA GLN A 17 6.41 -5.38 -12.84
C GLN A 17 6.90 -5.32 -11.39
N PHE A 18 7.59 -6.38 -10.94
CA PHE A 18 8.23 -6.44 -9.62
C PHE A 18 9.57 -7.17 -9.70
N ILE A 19 10.44 -6.96 -8.70
CA ILE A 19 11.74 -7.64 -8.64
C ILE A 19 11.58 -9.01 -7.96
N LEU A 20 12.05 -10.08 -8.60
CA LEU A 20 12.18 -11.39 -7.96
C LEU A 20 13.61 -11.58 -7.42
N ARG A 21 13.76 -11.81 -6.12
CA ARG A 21 15.05 -12.14 -5.50
C ARG A 21 15.04 -13.59 -5.00
N LEU A 22 15.97 -14.37 -5.55
CA LEU A 22 16.21 -15.77 -5.19
C LEU A 22 17.49 -15.89 -4.35
N PRO A 23 17.65 -16.97 -3.55
CA PRO A 23 18.95 -17.34 -3.02
C PRO A 23 19.94 -17.59 -4.15
N ILE A 24 21.24 -17.43 -3.84
CA ILE A 24 22.28 -17.33 -4.87
C ILE A 24 22.33 -18.57 -5.79
N VAL A 25 22.21 -19.76 -5.20
CA VAL A 25 22.27 -21.05 -5.91
C VAL A 25 21.12 -21.18 -6.92
N GLU A 26 19.90 -20.84 -6.54
CA GLU A 26 18.74 -20.88 -7.45
C GLU A 26 18.79 -19.77 -8.48
N SER A 27 19.29 -18.59 -8.10
CA SER A 27 19.45 -17.46 -9.02
C SER A 27 20.41 -17.77 -10.16
N GLU A 28 21.53 -18.46 -9.88
CA GLU A 28 22.50 -18.88 -10.89
C GLU A 28 21.92 -19.94 -11.83
N LYS A 29 21.18 -20.92 -11.29
CA LYS A 29 20.47 -21.93 -12.09
C LYS A 29 19.48 -21.29 -13.06
N ILE A 30 18.64 -20.37 -12.58
CA ILE A 30 17.68 -19.65 -13.42
C ILE A 30 18.39 -18.75 -14.43
N ARG A 31 19.48 -18.07 -14.04
CA ARG A 31 20.27 -17.25 -14.95
C ARG A 31 20.90 -18.08 -16.08
N GLY A 32 21.44 -19.25 -15.78
CA GLY A 32 21.94 -20.17 -16.81
C GLY A 32 20.82 -20.64 -17.73
N LEU A 33 19.68 -21.04 -17.16
CA LEU A 33 18.51 -21.48 -17.92
C LEU A 33 17.98 -20.42 -18.89
N LEU A 34 17.90 -19.16 -18.45
CA LEU A 34 17.44 -18.03 -19.28
C LEU A 34 18.36 -17.76 -20.48
N ARG A 35 19.66 -18.06 -20.36
CA ARG A 35 20.63 -17.88 -21.43
C ARG A 35 20.63 -19.06 -22.41
N ASP A 36 20.61 -20.28 -21.87
CA ASP A 36 20.84 -21.47 -22.68
C ASP A 36 19.55 -22.02 -23.28
N LYS A 37 18.46 -22.04 -22.50
CA LYS A 37 17.20 -22.73 -22.81
C LYS A 37 15.98 -21.98 -22.22
N PRO A 38 15.72 -20.73 -22.66
CA PRO A 38 14.65 -19.90 -22.11
C PRO A 38 13.26 -20.54 -22.26
N GLU A 39 13.05 -21.37 -23.28
CA GLU A 39 11.80 -22.11 -23.51
C GLU A 39 11.44 -23.08 -22.37
N LYS A 40 12.42 -23.51 -21.58
CA LYS A 40 12.22 -24.38 -20.41
C LYS A 40 11.86 -23.62 -19.14
N LEU A 41 11.95 -22.29 -19.14
CA LEU A 41 11.68 -21.46 -17.96
C LEU A 41 10.27 -21.71 -17.42
N LYS A 42 9.24 -21.72 -18.28
CA LYS A 42 7.83 -21.92 -17.89
C LYS A 42 7.58 -23.22 -17.14
N ARG A 43 8.39 -24.26 -17.39
CA ARG A 43 8.29 -25.56 -16.70
C ARG A 43 9.09 -25.59 -15.41
N THR A 44 10.06 -24.70 -15.25
CA THR A 44 11.07 -24.74 -14.19
C THR A 44 10.79 -23.71 -13.10
N LEU A 45 10.31 -22.52 -13.46
CA LEU A 45 9.98 -21.45 -12.53
C LEU A 45 8.46 -21.27 -12.45
N LYS A 46 7.92 -21.37 -11.24
CA LYS A 46 6.51 -21.05 -10.95
C LYS A 46 6.44 -20.14 -9.75
N ILE A 47 5.51 -19.19 -9.77
CA ILE A 47 5.29 -18.24 -8.70
C ILE A 47 3.82 -18.38 -8.31
N ASP A 48 3.58 -18.67 -7.03
CA ASP A 48 2.27 -18.59 -6.40
C ASP A 48 2.35 -17.46 -5.38
N LEU A 49 1.51 -16.44 -5.51
CA LEU A 49 1.59 -15.21 -4.73
C LEU A 49 0.19 -14.81 -4.30
N ASP A 50 0.02 -14.57 -3.01
CA ASP A 50 -1.15 -13.90 -2.43
C ASP A 50 -0.76 -12.44 -2.14
N PRO A 51 -1.15 -11.47 -3.00
CA PRO A 51 -0.76 -10.07 -2.85
C PRO A 51 -1.33 -9.42 -1.58
N LEU A 52 -2.50 -9.88 -1.10
CA LEU A 52 -3.15 -9.34 0.09
C LEU A 52 -2.40 -9.74 1.36
N LYS A 53 -1.91 -10.98 1.40
CA LYS A 53 -1.09 -11.47 2.52
C LYS A 53 0.37 -11.05 2.41
N CYS A 54 0.80 -10.53 1.26
CA CYS A 54 2.22 -10.28 0.95
C CYS A 54 3.09 -11.54 1.09
N GLU A 55 2.51 -12.71 0.87
CA GLU A 55 3.15 -14.02 1.03
C GLU A 55 3.00 -14.84 -0.24
N GLY A 56 4.01 -15.64 -0.56
CA GLY A 56 3.99 -16.48 -1.73
C GLY A 56 4.95 -17.66 -1.61
N THR A 57 4.90 -18.52 -2.61
CA THR A 57 5.80 -19.65 -2.78
C THR A 57 6.37 -19.60 -4.19
N VAL A 58 7.70 -19.65 -4.30
CA VAL A 58 8.40 -19.68 -5.58
C VAL A 58 9.03 -21.05 -5.77
N ILE A 59 8.65 -21.74 -6.83
CA ILE A 59 9.14 -23.07 -7.16
C ILE A 59 10.22 -22.93 -8.22
N VAL A 60 11.42 -23.41 -7.92
CA VAL A 60 12.57 -23.48 -8.84
C VAL A 60 12.96 -24.95 -9.04
N GLY A 61 12.54 -25.51 -10.16
CA GLY A 61 12.70 -26.92 -10.49
C GLY A 61 11.89 -27.81 -9.55
N ARG A 62 12.57 -28.37 -8.54
CA ARG A 62 11.95 -29.20 -7.49
C ARG A 62 11.97 -28.55 -6.10
N LYS A 63 12.67 -27.41 -5.94
CA LYS A 63 12.77 -26.72 -4.66
C LYS A 63 11.63 -25.72 -4.54
N SER A 64 10.92 -25.77 -3.43
CA SER A 64 9.89 -24.80 -3.06
C SER A 64 10.49 -23.81 -2.07
N LEU A 65 10.42 -22.52 -2.38
CA LEU A 65 10.99 -21.45 -1.58
C LEU A 65 9.84 -20.59 -1.02
N PRO A 66 9.73 -20.43 0.31
CA PRO A 66 8.86 -19.39 0.87
C PRO A 66 9.34 -18.01 0.39
N ALA A 67 8.39 -17.18 -0.01
CA ALA A 67 8.64 -15.86 -0.56
C ALA A 67 7.73 -14.81 0.09
N TYR A 68 8.25 -13.60 0.21
CA TYR A 68 7.51 -12.50 0.83
C TYR A 68 7.61 -11.25 -0.01
N LEU A 69 6.47 -10.64 -0.29
CA LEU A 69 6.36 -9.41 -1.06
C LEU A 69 6.65 -8.21 -0.15
N LYS A 70 7.66 -7.43 -0.50
CA LYS A 70 8.08 -6.25 0.27
C LYS A 70 8.07 -5.01 -0.61
N LYS A 71 7.64 -3.88 -0.03
CA LYS A 71 7.65 -2.58 -0.70
C LYS A 71 9.04 -1.95 -0.62
N PHE A 72 9.60 -1.52 -1.74
CA PHE A 72 10.81 -0.71 -1.79
C PHE A 72 10.57 0.69 -1.22
N PRO A 73 11.62 1.30 -0.63
CA PRO A 73 11.57 2.69 -0.24
C PRO A 73 11.71 3.64 -1.45
N THR A 74 12.22 3.15 -2.58
CA THR A 74 12.51 3.92 -3.79
C THR A 74 11.67 3.39 -4.96
N ILE A 75 11.17 4.29 -5.80
CA ILE A 75 10.55 3.94 -7.09
C ILE A 75 11.66 3.61 -8.09
N ILE A 76 11.52 2.49 -8.80
CA ILE A 76 12.44 2.04 -9.85
C ILE A 76 11.67 2.05 -11.16
N GLU A 77 12.14 2.79 -12.16
CA GLU A 77 11.49 2.82 -13.46
C GLU A 77 12.13 1.79 -14.41
N SER A 78 11.32 1.01 -15.10
CA SER A 78 11.78 0.14 -16.18
C SER A 78 11.65 0.85 -17.53
N TYR A 79 12.67 0.70 -18.36
CA TYR A 79 12.72 1.29 -19.69
C TYR A 79 13.06 0.22 -20.73
N LYS A 80 12.39 0.29 -21.87
CA LYS A 80 12.76 -0.46 -23.08
C LYS A 80 13.41 0.47 -24.08
N THR A 81 14.29 -0.10 -24.90
CA THR A 81 14.80 0.57 -26.10
C THR A 81 14.47 -0.27 -27.32
N ASN A 82 14.26 0.38 -28.45
CA ASN A 82 13.82 -0.24 -29.71
C ASN A 82 15.00 -0.72 -30.58
N ILE A 83 16.24 -0.37 -30.23
CA ILE A 83 17.44 -0.70 -31.02
C ILE A 83 18.48 -1.33 -30.09
N ALA A 84 18.95 -2.53 -30.42
CA ALA A 84 19.88 -3.29 -29.57
C ALA A 84 21.20 -2.55 -29.30
N ASN A 85 21.64 -1.70 -30.24
CA ASN A 85 22.93 -1.01 -30.19
C ASN A 85 22.81 0.51 -29.96
N ASP A 86 21.60 1.06 -29.89
CA ASP A 86 21.37 2.48 -29.65
C ASP A 86 20.47 2.64 -28.43
N LYS A 87 21.07 3.16 -27.35
CA LYS A 87 20.41 3.36 -26.05
C LYS A 87 20.08 4.83 -25.79
N THR A 88 20.15 5.67 -26.82
CA THR A 88 19.83 7.10 -26.69
C THR A 88 18.36 7.30 -26.34
N ASN A 89 17.48 6.54 -26.98
CA ASN A 89 16.03 6.61 -26.76
C ASN A 89 15.57 5.48 -25.82
N LEU A 90 15.02 5.89 -24.68
CA LEU A 90 14.45 5.02 -23.65
C LEU A 90 12.95 5.32 -23.52
N TYR A 91 12.14 4.27 -23.53
CA TYR A 91 10.69 4.36 -23.38
C TYR A 91 10.30 3.69 -22.07
N LYS A 92 9.69 4.45 -21.16
CA LYS A 92 9.22 3.92 -19.87
C LYS A 92 8.18 2.83 -20.10
N THR A 93 8.28 1.72 -19.36
CA THR A 93 7.32 0.60 -19.43
C THR A 93 6.54 0.41 -18.15
N ALA A 94 7.18 0.56 -16.98
CA ALA A 94 6.51 0.38 -15.69
C ALA A 94 7.24 1.11 -14.55
N ASP A 95 6.51 1.29 -13.45
CA ASP A 95 7.03 1.68 -12.16
C ASP A 95 7.10 0.45 -11.24
N ILE A 96 8.30 0.14 -10.79
CA ILE A 96 8.60 -0.99 -9.91
C ILE A 96 8.81 -0.47 -8.49
N SER A 97 7.94 -0.92 -7.58
CA SER A 97 8.00 -0.55 -6.16
C SER A 97 7.99 -1.74 -5.22
N TYR A 98 7.95 -2.97 -5.73
CA TYR A 98 7.91 -4.19 -4.92
C TYR A 98 9.01 -5.18 -5.28
N ILE A 99 9.41 -5.97 -4.28
CA ILE A 99 10.31 -7.11 -4.41
C ILE A 99 9.69 -8.34 -3.77
N LEU A 100 9.66 -9.44 -4.50
CA LEU A 100 9.35 -10.77 -3.97
C LEU A 100 10.66 -11.44 -3.55
N GLU A 101 10.91 -11.48 -2.24
CA GLU A 101 12.16 -12.03 -1.69
C GLU A 101 11.95 -13.46 -1.21
N CYS A 102 12.71 -14.39 -1.80
CA CYS A 102 12.64 -15.81 -1.51
C CYS A 102 13.71 -16.23 -0.50
N PHE A 103 13.35 -17.15 0.38
CA PHE A 103 14.20 -17.69 1.44
C PHE A 103 14.28 -19.21 1.35
N GLU A 104 15.33 -19.81 1.91
CA GLU A 104 15.44 -21.27 1.98
C GLU A 104 14.49 -21.87 3.03
N HIS A 105 14.18 -21.09 4.06
CA HIS A 105 13.34 -21.48 5.19
C HIS A 105 12.34 -20.36 5.51
N PRO A 106 11.16 -20.67 6.07
CA PRO A 106 10.16 -19.66 6.40
C PRO A 106 10.68 -18.72 7.50
N VAL A 107 10.34 -17.44 7.38
CA VAL A 107 10.80 -16.38 8.30
C VAL A 107 9.63 -15.99 9.22
N LYS A 108 9.84 -16.04 10.55
CA LYS A 108 8.77 -15.81 11.54
C LYS A 108 8.21 -14.39 11.56
N LYS A 109 9.05 -13.38 11.32
CA LYS A 109 8.68 -11.97 11.32
C LYS A 109 9.21 -11.31 10.08
N VAL A 110 8.32 -11.07 9.12
CA VAL A 110 8.67 -10.42 7.87
C VAL A 110 8.20 -8.98 7.90
N LYS A 111 9.15 -8.05 7.73
CA LYS A 111 8.82 -6.64 7.53
C LYS A 111 8.23 -6.48 6.13
N LYS A 112 7.05 -5.86 6.05
CA LYS A 112 6.38 -5.51 4.78
C LYS A 112 7.18 -4.49 3.97
N GLU A 113 7.97 -3.66 4.63
CA GLU A 113 8.80 -2.65 3.97
C GLU A 113 10.28 -3.07 3.90
N PHE A 114 10.90 -2.75 2.77
CA PHE A 114 12.31 -2.93 2.52
C PHE A 114 13.10 -1.67 2.96
N ILE A 115 14.21 -1.86 3.67
CA ILE A 115 14.96 -0.76 4.32
C ILE A 115 15.95 -0.09 3.35
N HIS A 116 16.39 -0.82 2.33
CA HIS A 116 17.41 -0.38 1.39
C HIS A 116 16.78 -0.06 0.03
N GLY A 117 17.42 0.79 -0.78
CA GLY A 117 17.16 0.79 -2.21
C GLY A 117 17.79 -0.45 -2.88
N TYR A 118 17.50 -0.65 -4.16
CA TYR A 118 18.03 -1.81 -4.88
C TYR A 118 19.54 -1.72 -5.15
N THR A 119 20.07 -0.52 -5.37
CA THR A 119 21.48 -0.30 -5.72
C THR A 119 22.36 -0.05 -4.48
N PRO A 120 23.67 -0.41 -4.52
CA PRO A 120 24.55 -0.28 -3.37
C PRO A 120 24.61 1.10 -2.71
N PRO A 121 24.64 2.24 -3.45
CA PRO A 121 24.64 3.58 -2.85
C PRO A 121 23.40 3.90 -2.02
N LEU A 122 22.29 3.18 -2.23
CA LEU A 122 21.00 3.37 -1.56
C LEU A 122 20.82 2.44 -0.35
N LYS A 123 21.90 1.88 0.20
CA LYS A 123 21.84 1.14 1.47
C LYS A 123 21.31 2.05 2.59
N ASN A 124 20.28 1.57 3.29
CA ASN A 124 19.59 2.30 4.38
C ASN A 124 19.04 3.68 3.96
N VAL A 125 18.54 3.80 2.72
CA VAL A 125 18.10 5.07 2.13
C VAL A 125 17.07 5.82 2.99
N LYS A 126 16.09 5.13 3.61
CA LYS A 126 15.08 5.75 4.50
C LYS A 126 15.72 6.48 5.69
N LYS A 127 16.80 5.94 6.24
CA LYS A 127 17.48 6.52 7.41
C LYS A 127 18.52 7.57 7.00
N ASN A 128 19.24 7.33 5.91
CA ASN A 128 20.46 8.05 5.60
C ASN A 128 20.31 9.14 4.53
N ARG A 129 19.33 9.02 3.63
CA ARG A 129 19.25 9.86 2.42
C ARG A 129 17.91 10.53 2.22
N PHE A 130 16.83 9.95 2.74
CA PHE A 130 15.53 10.60 2.70
C PHE A 130 15.47 11.70 3.74
N ARG A 131 15.20 12.93 3.28
CA ARG A 131 14.88 14.05 4.16
C ARG A 131 13.59 13.68 4.90
N LYS A 132 13.64 13.70 6.23
CA LYS A 132 12.45 13.47 7.06
C LYS A 132 11.47 14.63 6.86
N THR A 133 10.22 14.29 6.58
CA THR A 133 9.12 15.24 6.64
C THR A 133 8.76 15.45 8.12
N LEU A 134 8.21 16.63 8.46
CA LEU A 134 7.73 16.91 9.82
C LEU A 134 6.48 16.07 10.16
N VAL A 135 5.79 15.56 9.14
CA VAL A 135 4.66 14.63 9.27
C VAL A 135 5.20 13.22 9.44
N ASN A 136 4.76 12.55 10.51
CA ASN A 136 5.16 11.19 10.82
C ASN A 136 4.44 10.21 9.87
N PRO A 137 5.16 9.32 9.16
CA PRO A 137 4.52 8.36 8.25
C PRO A 137 3.60 7.36 8.97
N GLU A 138 3.89 7.01 10.24
CA GLU A 138 2.96 6.21 11.05
C GLU A 138 1.67 6.98 11.32
N GLU A 139 1.74 8.29 11.55
CA GLU A 139 0.56 9.15 11.68
C GLU A 139 -0.23 9.22 10.38
N THR A 140 0.40 9.08 9.22
CA THR A 140 -0.31 9.10 7.94
C THR A 140 -1.11 7.82 7.74
N GLU A 141 -0.53 6.65 8.03
CA GLU A 141 -1.24 5.36 7.94
C GLU A 141 -2.38 5.28 8.98
N THR A 142 -2.15 5.76 10.21
CA THR A 142 -3.24 5.88 11.19
C THR A 142 -4.30 6.88 10.73
N THR A 143 -3.93 8.01 10.13
CA THR A 143 -4.89 8.98 9.58
C THR A 143 -5.75 8.36 8.48
N GLU A 144 -5.17 7.57 7.57
CA GLU A 144 -5.94 6.87 6.54
C GLU A 144 -6.94 5.88 7.15
N MET A 145 -6.52 5.11 8.16
CA MET A 145 -7.41 4.19 8.90
C MET A 145 -8.53 4.94 9.62
N ILE A 146 -8.20 6.01 10.34
CA ILE A 146 -9.16 6.87 11.05
C ILE A 146 -10.15 7.49 10.06
N THR A 147 -9.68 7.95 8.90
CA THR A 147 -10.54 8.55 7.88
C THR A 147 -11.53 7.53 7.32
N LYS A 148 -11.10 6.29 7.10
CA LYS A 148 -11.99 5.21 6.65
C LYS A 148 -13.06 4.89 7.67
N GLU A 149 -12.68 4.79 8.95
CA GLU A 149 -13.62 4.51 10.03
C GLU A 149 -14.60 5.66 10.23
N LEU A 150 -14.11 6.90 10.20
CA LEU A 150 -14.94 8.10 10.27
C LEU A 150 -15.95 8.14 9.11
N TYR A 151 -15.51 7.84 7.89
CA TYR A 151 -16.41 7.78 6.74
C TYR A 151 -17.49 6.70 6.91
N TYR A 152 -17.11 5.52 7.41
CA TYR A 152 -18.06 4.45 7.68
C TYR A 152 -19.10 4.85 8.74
N LEU A 153 -18.65 5.49 9.82
CA LEU A 153 -19.53 5.97 10.90
C LEU A 153 -20.51 7.02 10.37
N LEU A 154 -20.01 8.04 9.67
CA LEU A 154 -20.84 9.09 9.09
C LEU A 154 -21.80 8.56 8.01
N SER A 155 -21.38 7.59 7.21
CA SER A 155 -22.26 6.94 6.22
C SER A 155 -23.37 6.15 6.89
N THR A 156 -23.07 5.46 8.00
CA THR A 156 -24.08 4.71 8.77
C THR A 156 -25.07 5.66 9.43
N ASP A 157 -24.58 6.79 9.95
CA ASP A 157 -25.39 7.85 10.55
C ASP A 157 -26.32 8.52 9.54
N LEU A 158 -25.90 8.68 8.27
CA LEU A 158 -26.74 9.21 7.20
C LEU A 158 -27.92 8.29 6.84
N ASP A 159 -27.74 6.98 6.97
CA ASP A 159 -28.81 5.98 6.74
C ASP A 159 -29.71 5.80 7.97
N ALA A 160 -29.31 6.32 9.14
CA ALA A 160 -30.04 6.20 10.38
C ALA A 160 -31.20 7.21 10.48
N VAL A 161 -32.24 6.83 11.24
CA VAL A 161 -33.40 7.71 11.47
C VAL A 161 -33.07 8.80 12.50
N THR A 162 -32.23 8.49 13.49
CA THR A 162 -31.78 9.40 14.54
C THR A 162 -30.36 9.05 14.95
N THR A 163 -29.52 10.05 15.21
CA THR A 163 -28.13 9.88 15.61
C THR A 163 -27.86 10.62 16.92
N ARG A 164 -27.05 10.02 17.81
CA ARG A 164 -26.61 10.61 19.09
C ARG A 164 -25.22 10.08 19.40
N PHE A 165 -24.32 10.96 19.84
CA PHE A 165 -23.01 10.58 20.37
C PHE A 165 -22.81 11.18 21.76
N GLU A 166 -22.00 10.50 22.57
CA GLU A 166 -21.65 10.92 23.94
C GLU A 166 -20.18 10.56 24.21
N ILE A 167 -19.44 11.45 24.85
CA ILE A 167 -18.02 11.23 25.18
C ILE A 167 -17.96 10.62 26.59
N LEU A 168 -17.37 9.44 26.71
CA LEU A 168 -17.17 8.75 27.99
C LEU A 168 -15.69 8.81 28.38
N TYR A 169 -15.39 9.24 29.60
CA TYR A 169 -14.03 9.36 30.12
C TYR A 169 -13.68 8.12 30.96
N GLU A 170 -12.51 7.51 30.73
CA GLU A 170 -12.10 6.28 31.42
C GLU A 170 -11.75 6.48 32.92
N ASN A 171 -11.53 7.72 33.37
CA ASN A 171 -11.19 8.06 34.76
C ASN A 171 -12.10 9.16 35.31
N ASP A 172 -13.33 8.78 35.67
CA ASP A 172 -14.26 9.66 36.40
C ASP A 172 -13.84 9.77 37.88
N ASN A 173 -12.72 10.43 38.14
CA ASN A 173 -12.55 11.17 39.40
C ASN A 173 -13.10 12.58 39.14
N ASP A 174 -14.23 12.90 39.77
CA ASP A 174 -15.11 14.06 39.54
C ASP A 174 -14.42 15.45 39.46
N GLU A 175 -13.13 15.57 39.82
CA GLU A 175 -12.38 16.83 39.84
C GLU A 175 -11.99 17.36 38.44
N ASN A 176 -11.84 16.49 37.42
CA ASN A 176 -11.42 16.92 36.07
C ASN A 176 -12.56 17.12 35.07
N ARG A 177 -13.79 16.73 35.44
CA ARG A 177 -14.99 16.88 34.61
C ARG A 177 -15.26 18.32 34.12
N PRO A 178 -15.11 19.39 34.94
CA PRO A 178 -15.39 20.75 34.47
C PRO A 178 -14.35 21.25 33.45
N ASN A 179 -13.09 20.86 33.58
CA ASN A 179 -12.02 21.25 32.65
C ASN A 179 -12.19 20.57 31.28
N ASN A 180 -12.64 19.31 31.29
CA ASN A 180 -12.94 18.55 30.09
C ASN A 180 -14.16 19.13 29.35
N LEU A 181 -15.24 19.46 30.06
CA LEU A 181 -16.44 20.11 29.49
C LEU A 181 -16.13 21.47 28.84
N GLN A 182 -15.28 22.29 29.46
CA GLN A 182 -14.87 23.57 28.87
C GLN A 182 -14.08 23.38 27.58
N THR A 183 -13.23 22.36 27.53
CA THR A 183 -12.46 22.00 26.34
C THR A 183 -13.39 21.50 25.22
N GLU A 184 -14.38 20.68 25.56
CA GLU A 184 -15.41 20.20 24.62
C GLU A 184 -16.24 21.34 24.04
N MET A 185 -16.74 22.25 24.88
CA MET A 185 -17.52 23.41 24.43
C MET A 185 -16.73 24.31 23.49
N HIS A 186 -15.42 24.44 23.71
CA HIS A 186 -14.58 25.23 22.83
C HIS A 186 -14.30 24.55 21.49
N LEU A 187 -14.22 23.22 21.47
CA LEU A 187 -13.87 22.42 20.29
C LEU A 187 -15.09 22.10 19.41
N PHE A 188 -16.23 21.78 20.01
CA PHE A 188 -17.44 21.32 19.31
C PHE A 188 -18.57 22.35 19.30
N GLY A 189 -18.41 23.49 19.98
CA GLY A 189 -19.45 24.52 20.14
C GLY A 189 -20.42 24.20 21.27
N GLN A 190 -21.45 25.04 21.44
CA GLN A 190 -22.52 24.76 22.39
C GLN A 190 -23.26 23.50 21.97
N PHE A 191 -23.40 22.54 22.89
CA PHE A 191 -24.27 21.38 22.72
C PHE A 191 -25.68 21.87 22.42
N LEU A 192 -26.13 21.69 21.17
CA LEU A 192 -27.54 21.75 20.85
C LEU A 192 -28.17 20.49 21.43
N SER A 193 -28.68 20.62 22.66
CA SER A 193 -29.64 19.67 23.20
C SER A 193 -30.84 19.65 22.25
N SER A 194 -31.08 18.53 21.58
CA SER A 194 -32.29 18.33 20.77
C SER A 194 -33.57 18.28 21.61
N ASP A 195 -33.45 18.30 22.94
CA ASP A 195 -34.56 18.24 23.90
C ASP A 195 -35.10 19.63 24.32
N SER A 196 -34.70 20.71 23.67
CA SER A 196 -35.40 22.00 23.81
C SER A 196 -36.30 22.23 22.61
N ASP A 197 -37.61 22.03 22.81
CA ASP A 197 -38.66 22.55 21.94
C ASP A 197 -38.43 24.05 21.71
N VAL A 198 -37.99 24.43 20.52
CA VAL A 198 -37.94 25.83 20.12
C VAL A 198 -39.35 26.20 19.66
N GLU A 199 -40.13 26.80 20.55
CA GLU A 199 -41.32 27.55 20.17
C GLU A 199 -40.87 28.72 19.27
N ILE A 200 -41.19 28.61 17.98
CA ILE A 200 -41.08 29.71 17.03
C ILE A 200 -42.30 30.59 17.27
N ASP A 201 -42.14 31.67 18.04
CA ASP A 201 -43.11 32.75 18.07
C ASP A 201 -43.17 33.41 16.68
N ILE A 202 -44.23 33.08 15.94
CA ILE A 202 -44.63 33.83 14.75
C ILE A 202 -45.24 35.14 15.27
N VAL A 203 -44.50 36.24 15.11
CA VAL A 203 -45.05 37.58 15.28
C VAL A 203 -45.77 37.94 13.98
N ASP A 204 -47.09 38.16 14.08
CA ASP A 204 -47.98 38.67 13.02
C ASP A 204 -47.49 40.01 12.42
#